data_AF-A0A6M0AIW5-F1
#
_entry.id   AF-A0A6M0AIW5-F1
#
_cell.length_a   1.000
_cell.length_b   1.000
_cell.length_c   1.000
_cell.angle_alpha   90.00
_cell.angle_beta   90.00
_cell.angle_gamma   90.00
#
_symmetry.space_group_name_H-M   'P 1'
#
loop_
_entity.id
_entity.type
_entity.pdbx_description
1 polymer ?
#
loop_
_entity_poly.entity_id
_entity_poly.type
_entity_poly.pdbx_seq_one_letter_code
_entity_poly.pdbx_strand_id
1 'polypeptide(L)' 'YDYHWVINPKVKERYGDDFVERVQAALLKLDPNVPEQKEILDLFGATKFISTKNDNYAQIEKIGRKIGKIK' A
#
# COMPACT_ATOMS: atom_id res chain seq x y z
N TYR A 1 -4.19 -11.41 -2.55
CA TYR A 1 -3.60 -10.10 -2.16
C TYR A 1 -2.18 -10.17 -2.64
N ASP A 2 -1.86 -9.51 -3.74
CA ASP A 2 -0.60 -9.79 -4.46
C ASP A 2 0.30 -8.55 -4.55
N TYR A 3 -0.30 -7.36 -4.45
CA TYR A 3 0.40 -6.08 -4.44
C TYR A 3 0.01 -5.26 -3.20
N HIS A 4 0.95 -4.47 -2.69
CA HIS A 4 0.74 -3.54 -1.58
C HIS A 4 1.78 -2.42 -1.56
N TRP A 5 1.43 -1.31 -0.90
CA TRP A 5 2.35 -0.25 -0.58
C TRP A 5 3.06 -0.51 0.75
N VAL A 6 4.35 -0.19 0.80
CA VAL A 6 5.15 -0.19 2.03
C VAL A 6 5.75 1.20 2.20
N ILE A 7 5.76 1.70 3.43
CA ILE A 7 6.35 2.98 3.79
C ILE A 7 7.42 2.76 4.88
N ASN A 8 8.57 3.41 4.72
CA ASN A 8 9.66 3.30 5.70
C ASN A 8 9.28 4.06 6.98
N PRO A 9 9.44 3.50 8.19
CA PRO A 9 9.07 4.18 9.44
C PRO A 9 9.87 5.46 9.70
N LYS A 10 11.09 5.61 9.16
CA LYS A 10 11.95 6.79 9.36
C LYS A 10 11.40 8.08 8.73
N VAL A 11 10.38 8.00 7.89
CA VAL A 11 9.69 9.21 7.39
C VAL A 11 9.12 10.06 8.53
N LYS A 12 8.79 9.44 9.68
CA LYS A 12 8.28 10.16 10.85
C LYS A 12 9.30 11.17 11.39
N GLU A 13 10.59 10.83 11.36
CA GLU A 13 11.68 11.72 11.80
C GLU A 13 11.76 13.02 10.98
N ARG A 14 11.35 12.97 9.70
CA ARG A 14 11.43 14.12 8.79
C ARG A 14 10.11 14.88 8.64
N TYR A 15 8.99 14.19 8.71
CA TYR A 15 7.68 14.74 8.33
C TYR A 15 6.64 14.74 9.46
N GLY A 16 6.99 14.23 10.64
CA GLY A 16 6.12 14.19 11.82
C GLY A 16 5.59 12.79 12.16
N ASP A 17 5.24 12.59 13.42
CA ASP A 17 4.84 11.28 13.98
C ASP A 17 3.58 10.69 13.33
N ASP A 18 2.68 11.53 12.82
CA ASP A 18 1.42 11.17 12.18
C ASP A 18 1.51 11.01 10.65
N PHE A 19 2.72 11.16 10.08
CA PHE A 19 2.89 11.22 8.63
C PHE A 19 2.50 9.91 7.93
N VAL A 20 2.80 8.75 8.54
CA VAL A 20 2.46 7.43 7.98
C VAL A 20 0.94 7.29 7.85
N GLU A 21 0.22 7.69 8.89
CA GLU A 21 -1.23 7.64 8.99
C GLU A 21 -1.88 8.61 7.99
N ARG A 22 -1.30 9.82 7.82
CA ARG A 22 -1.74 10.79 6.82
C ARG A 22 -1.55 10.30 5.38
N VAL A 23 -0.40 9.68 5.06
CA VAL A 23 -0.14 9.11 3.73
C VAL A 23 -1.11 7.96 3.45
N GLN A 24 -1.31 7.06 4.41
CA GLN A 24 -2.28 5.97 4.27
C GLN A 24 -3.69 6.52 4.03
N ALA A 25 -4.12 7.52 4.81
CA ALA A 25 -5.42 8.16 4.65
C ALA A 25 -5.57 8.84 3.28
N ALA A 26 -4.51 9.47 2.76
CA ALA A 26 -4.54 10.11 1.44
C ALA A 26 -4.78 9.07 0.32
N LEU A 27 -4.07 7.94 0.33
CA LEU A 27 -4.27 6.87 -0.66
C LEU A 27 -5.67 6.25 -0.58
N LEU A 28 -6.19 6.03 0.63
CA LEU A 28 -7.51 5.43 0.83
C LEU A 28 -8.66 6.37 0.47
N LYS A 29 -8.42 7.69 0.48
CA LYS A 29 -9.42 8.73 0.18
C LYS A 29 -9.43 9.16 -1.28
N LEU A 30 -8.63 8.54 -2.15
CA LEU A 30 -8.67 8.85 -3.58
C LEU A 30 -10.10 8.63 -4.12
N ASP A 31 -10.65 9.68 -4.72
CA ASP A 31 -12.01 9.76 -5.22
C ASP A 31 -12.01 9.73 -6.76
N PRO A 32 -12.60 8.71 -7.40
CA PRO A 32 -12.67 8.62 -8.86
C PRO A 32 -13.53 9.72 -9.51
N ASN A 33 -14.28 10.51 -8.73
CA ASN A 33 -15.04 11.66 -9.24
C ASN A 33 -14.18 12.93 -9.37
N VAL A 34 -12.97 12.95 -8.82
CA VAL A 34 -12.01 14.04 -8.99
C VAL A 34 -11.06 13.67 -10.13
N PRO A 35 -11.02 14.40 -11.26
CA PRO A 35 -10.29 14.00 -12.47
C PRO A 35 -8.82 13.61 -12.23
N GLU A 36 -8.09 14.39 -11.42
CA GLU A 36 -6.68 14.13 -11.12
C GLU A 36 -6.48 12.88 -10.26
N GLN A 37 -7.41 12.59 -9.36
CA GLN A 37 -7.36 11.38 -8.52
C GLN A 37 -7.80 10.15 -9.30
N LYS A 38 -8.75 10.32 -10.24
CA LYS A 38 -9.15 9.29 -11.19
C LYS A 38 -7.97 8.87 -12.07
N GLU A 39 -7.18 9.82 -12.57
CA GLU A 39 -5.98 9.52 -13.36
C GLU A 39 -5.01 8.63 -12.57
N ILE A 40 -4.78 8.92 -11.29
CA ILE A 40 -3.96 8.07 -10.41
C ILE A 40 -4.57 6.66 -10.33
N LEU A 41 -5.86 6.54 -10.05
CA LEU A 41 -6.54 5.24 -9.92
C LEU A 41 -6.50 4.44 -11.24
N ASP A 42 -6.68 5.09 -12.38
CA ASP A 42 -6.63 4.49 -13.71
C ASP A 42 -5.23 3.92 -14.03
N LEU A 43 -4.15 4.59 -13.61
CA LEU A 43 -2.77 4.09 -13.77
C LEU A 43 -2.54 2.75 -13.05
N PHE A 44 -3.28 2.50 -11.96
CA PHE A 44 -3.25 1.23 -11.24
C PHE A 44 -4.32 0.24 -11.71
N GLY A 45 -5.15 0.60 -12.70
CA GLY A 45 -6.31 -0.20 -13.12
C GLY A 45 -7.28 -0.46 -11.96
N ALA A 46 -7.36 0.45 -11.00
CA ALA A 46 -8.10 0.30 -9.76
C ALA A 46 -9.23 1.32 -9.65
N THR A 47 -10.27 1.01 -8.88
CA THR A 47 -11.34 1.98 -8.55
C THR A 47 -11.18 2.60 -7.16
N LYS A 48 -10.37 1.96 -6.30
CA LYS A 48 -9.99 2.45 -4.96
C LYS A 48 -8.81 1.66 -4.41
N PHE A 49 -8.08 2.25 -3.48
CA PHE A 49 -7.20 1.50 -2.57
C PHE A 49 -7.98 1.03 -1.34
N ILE A 50 -7.51 -0.06 -0.72
CA ILE A 50 -8.09 -0.63 0.50
C ILE A 50 -7.00 -0.88 1.54
N SER A 51 -7.39 -0.92 2.82
CA SER A 51 -6.47 -1.32 3.89
C SER A 51 -6.07 -2.79 3.73
N THR A 52 -4.85 -3.13 4.14
CA THR A 52 -4.35 -4.51 4.18
C THR A 52 -3.59 -4.76 5.48
N LYS A 53 -3.26 -6.02 5.76
CA LYS A 53 -2.47 -6.44 6.91
C LYS A 53 -1.48 -7.53 6.50
N ASN A 54 -0.40 -7.71 7.28
CA ASN A 54 0.67 -8.65 6.94
C ASN A 54 0.16 -10.09 6.74
N ASP A 55 -0.82 -10.54 7.53
CA ASP A 55 -1.40 -11.88 7.42
C ASP A 55 -1.94 -12.19 6.01
N ASN A 56 -2.39 -11.18 5.27
CA ASN A 56 -2.91 -11.34 3.91
C ASN A 56 -1.86 -11.88 2.93
N TYR A 57 -0.57 -11.77 3.27
CA TYR A 57 0.58 -12.17 2.44
C TYR A 57 1.33 -13.39 2.99
N ALA A 58 0.87 -13.99 4.10
CA ALA A 58 1.55 -15.10 4.77
C ALA A 58 1.74 -16.32 3.84
N GLN A 59 0.76 -16.62 2.99
CA GLN A 59 0.87 -17.72 2.02
C GLN A 59 1.94 -17.45 0.96
N ILE A 60 2.07 -16.20 0.50
CA ILE A 60 3.09 -15.80 -0.49
C ILE A 60 4.48 -15.97 0.12
N GLU A 61 4.68 -15.52 1.35
CA GLU A 61 5.94 -15.72 2.07
C GLU A 61 6.25 -17.22 2.25
N LYS A 62 5.28 -18.02 2.70
CA LYS A 62 5.44 -19.47 2.88
C LYS A 62 5.90 -20.16 1.59
N ILE A 63 5.29 -19.81 0.47
CA ILE A 63 5.68 -20.36 -0.85
C ILE A 63 7.08 -19.86 -1.21
N GLY A 64 7.36 -18.56 -1.06
CA GLY A 64 8.67 -17.96 -1.34
C GLY A 64 9.82 -18.64 -0.60
N ARG A 65 9.62 -18.98 0.68
CA ARG A 65 10.57 -19.78 1.48
C ARG A 65 10.69 -21.21 0.97
N LYS A 66 9.57 -21.89 0.69
CA LYS A 66 9.53 -23.27 0.18
C LYS A 66 10.30 -23.44 -1.13
N ILE A 67 10.21 -22.46 -2.02
CA ILE A 67 10.89 -22.50 -3.34
C ILE A 67 12.28 -21.84 -3.33
N GLY A 68 12.80 -21.46 -2.17
CA GLY A 68 14.14 -20.87 -2.02
C GLY A 68 14.29 -19.46 -2.60
N LYS A 69 13.20 -18.70 -2.77
CA LYS A 69 13.21 -17.29 -3.21
C LYS A 69 13.25 -16.30 -2.04
N ILE A 70 13.04 -16.78 -0.83
CA ILE A 70 13.23 -16.05 0.43
C ILE A 70 14.17 -16.89 1.30
N LYS A 71 15.23 -16.26 1.82
CA LYS A 71 16.20 -16.90 2.72
C LYS A 71 15.79 -16.77 4.18
#